data_AF-A0A645GQ85-F1
#
_entry.id   AF-A0A645GQ85-F1
#
_cell.length_a   1.000
_cell.length_b   1.000
_cell.length_c   1.000
_cell.angle_alpha   90.00
_cell.angle_beta   90.00
_cell.angle_gamma   90.00
#
_symmetry.space_group_name_H-M   'P 1'
#
loop_
_entity.id
_entity.type
_entity.pdbx_description
1 polymer ?
#
loop_
_entity_poly.entity_id
_entity_poly.type
_entity_poly.pdbx_seq_one_letter_code
_entity_poly.pdbx_strand_id
1 'polypeptide(L)'
;MTDQVKYKSDKLLNAGIMGWYRFVPFMECYHGVVSLTHNLNGKIYINNEVHNFKDGKGYIEKDWGSSMPSAWIWMQSNHFNENNSSFMLSIANIP
;
A
#
# COMPACT_ATOMS: atom_id res chain seq x y z
N MET A 1 15.08 5.49 -19.06
CA MET A 1 15.63 5.62 -17.70
C MET A 1 14.43 5.78 -16.80
N THR A 2 14.07 4.77 -16.03
CA THR A 2 12.96 4.87 -15.08
C THR A 2 13.51 5.48 -13.79
N ASP A 3 12.92 6.58 -13.32
CA ASP A 3 13.24 7.22 -12.03
C ASP A 3 12.72 6.38 -10.86
N GLN A 4 13.07 5.10 -10.85
CA GLN A 4 12.70 4.17 -9.80
C GLN A 4 13.54 4.48 -8.55
N VAL A 5 12.87 5.03 -7.53
CA VAL A 5 13.45 5.14 -6.20
C VAL A 5 13.55 3.73 -5.60
N LYS A 6 14.78 3.21 -5.48
CA LYS A 6 15.01 1.96 -4.77
C LYS A 6 14.64 2.15 -3.30
N TYR A 7 13.55 1.52 -2.87
CA TYR A 7 13.16 1.45 -1.48
C TYR A 7 14.19 0.62 -0.70
N LYS A 8 15.14 1.28 -0.02
CA LYS A 8 16.19 0.61 0.77
C LYS A 8 15.61 0.20 2.14
N SER A 9 15.24 -1.06 2.28
CA SER A 9 14.69 -1.65 3.51
C SER A 9 15.75 -2.31 4.42
N ASP A 10 17.03 -2.31 4.04
CA ASP A 10 18.08 -3.12 4.70
C ASP A 10 18.61 -2.52 6.01
N LYS A 11 17.89 -1.56 6.61
CA LYS A 11 18.26 -0.94 7.89
C LYS A 11 17.45 -1.55 9.01
N LEU A 12 18.09 -1.72 10.17
CA LEU A 12 17.44 -2.17 11.41
C LEU A 12 16.23 -1.28 11.78
N LEU A 13 16.31 0.01 11.42
CA LEU A 13 15.21 0.97 11.51
C LEU A 13 14.71 1.30 10.10
N ASN A 14 13.51 0.80 9.77
CA ASN A 14 12.83 1.11 8.53
C ASN A 14 11.65 2.06 8.82
N ALA A 15 11.79 3.30 8.37
CA ALA A 15 10.82 4.37 8.58
C ALA A 15 9.55 4.23 7.74
N GLY A 16 9.49 3.32 6.77
CA GLY A 16 8.29 3.17 5.96
C GLY A 16 8.06 4.35 5.01
N ILE A 17 6.85 4.36 4.45
CA ILE A 17 6.27 5.53 3.77
C ILE A 17 5.95 6.69 4.72
N MET A 18 5.87 6.44 6.03
CA MET A 18 5.57 7.46 7.05
C MET A 18 6.78 8.32 7.44
N GLY A 19 7.99 7.94 7.05
CA GLY A 19 9.19 8.62 7.52
C GLY A 19 9.29 8.58 9.05
N TRP A 20 9.72 9.69 9.65
CA TRP A 20 9.96 9.76 11.10
C TRP A 20 8.69 9.53 11.95
N TYR A 21 7.50 9.81 11.41
CA TYR A 21 6.21 9.55 12.08
C TYR A 21 6.02 8.08 12.44
N ARG A 22 6.68 7.14 11.75
CA ARG A 22 6.67 5.71 12.09
C ARG A 22 7.11 5.42 13.54
N PHE A 23 7.94 6.30 14.10
CA PHE A 23 8.53 6.15 15.43
C PHE A 23 7.85 7.01 16.51
N VAL A 24 6.92 7.89 16.14
CA VAL A 24 6.12 8.65 17.11
C VAL A 24 5.22 7.67 17.84
N PRO A 25 5.24 7.59 19.18
CA PRO A 25 4.43 6.64 19.91
C PRO A 25 2.96 7.06 19.93
N PHE A 26 2.04 6.08 20.04
CA PHE A 26 0.60 6.30 20.22
C PHE A 26 -0.08 7.11 19.10
N MET A 27 0.40 7.01 17.86
CA MET A 27 -0.30 7.61 16.73
C MET A 27 -1.69 7.00 16.57
N GLU A 28 -2.64 7.83 16.13
CA GLU A 28 -3.98 7.38 15.75
C GLU A 28 -3.87 6.26 14.73
N CYS A 29 -3.17 6.53 13.63
CA CYS A 29 -2.93 5.58 12.57
C CYS A 29 -1.45 5.58 12.13
N TYR A 30 -0.89 4.39 12.03
CA TYR A 30 0.34 4.10 11.32
C TYR A 30 0.00 3.43 9.99
N HIS A 31 0.70 3.83 8.93
CA HIS A 31 0.59 3.27 7.59
C HIS A 31 1.86 2.51 7.19
N GLY A 32 1.68 1.41 6.45
CA GLY A 32 2.79 0.66 5.88
C GLY A 32 2.40 -0.03 4.58
N VAL A 33 3.12 0.29 3.51
CA VAL A 33 2.94 -0.39 2.22
C VAL A 33 3.76 -1.67 2.20
N VAL A 34 3.10 -2.79 1.93
CA VAL A 34 3.73 -4.12 1.83
C VAL A 34 4.05 -4.46 0.38
N SER A 35 3.14 -4.15 -0.53
CA SER A 35 3.33 -4.39 -1.96
C SER A 35 2.57 -3.37 -2.79
N LEU A 36 3.28 -2.65 -3.65
CA LEU A 36 2.67 -1.76 -4.64
C LEU A 36 2.14 -2.51 -5.88
N THR A 37 2.77 -3.64 -6.20
CA THR A 37 2.40 -4.53 -7.31
C THR A 37 2.92 -5.93 -7.01
N HIS A 38 2.04 -6.92 -7.12
CA HIS A 38 2.38 -8.34 -7.12
C HIS A 38 1.39 -9.10 -8.01
N ASN A 39 1.78 -10.29 -8.45
CA ASN A 39 0.90 -11.15 -9.25
C ASN A 39 -0.14 -11.82 -8.36
N LEU A 40 -1.38 -11.82 -8.82
CA LEU A 40 -2.48 -12.57 -8.23
C LEU A 40 -2.61 -13.95 -8.88
N ASN A 41 -3.02 -14.92 -8.07
CA ASN A 41 -3.39 -16.25 -8.54
C ASN A 41 -4.48 -16.81 -7.64
N GLY A 42 -5.61 -17.22 -8.23
CA GLY A 42 -6.73 -17.77 -7.49
C GLY A 42 -8.08 -17.43 -8.12
N LYS A 43 -9.14 -17.92 -7.47
CA LYS A 43 -10.53 -17.70 -7.88
C LYS A 43 -11.38 -17.44 -6.65
N ILE A 44 -12.38 -16.58 -6.77
CA ILE A 44 -13.45 -16.46 -5.78
C ILE A 44 -14.79 -16.83 -6.42
N TYR A 45 -15.71 -17.32 -5.60
CA TYR A 45 -17.06 -17.68 -6.01
C TYR A 45 -18.03 -16.71 -5.33
N ILE A 46 -18.77 -15.93 -6.12
CA ILE A 46 -19.77 -14.97 -5.63
C ILE A 46 -21.06 -15.23 -6.41
N ASN A 47 -22.18 -15.46 -5.73
CA ASN A 47 -23.48 -15.68 -6.38
C ASN A 47 -23.46 -16.72 -7.51
N ASN A 48 -22.75 -17.84 -7.29
CA ASN A 48 -22.52 -18.91 -8.27
C ASN A 48 -21.72 -18.51 -9.53
N GLU A 49 -21.15 -17.30 -9.55
CA GLU A 49 -20.20 -16.86 -10.58
C GLU A 49 -18.76 -17.03 -10.11
N VAL A 50 -17.87 -17.38 -11.05
CA VAL A 50 -16.44 -17.56 -10.79
C VAL A 50 -15.69 -16.34 -11.25
N HIS A 51 -15.07 -15.61 -10.32
CA HIS A 51 -14.15 -14.52 -10.67
C HIS A 51 -12.72 -15.03 -10.58
N ASN A 52 -12.02 -15.06 -11.72
CA ASN A 52 -10.65 -15.54 -11.83
C ASN A 52 -9.67 -14.36 -11.76
N PHE A 53 -8.68 -14.45 -10.88
CA PHE A 53 -7.65 -13.42 -10.68
C PHE A 53 -6.27 -13.83 -11.21
N LYS A 54 -6.17 -14.97 -11.91
CA LYS A 54 -4.92 -15.40 -12.53
C LYS A 54 -4.36 -14.28 -13.41
N ASP A 55 -3.06 -14.00 -13.27
CA ASP A 55 -2.32 -12.97 -13.99
C ASP A 55 -2.80 -11.52 -13.68
N GLY A 56 -3.63 -11.35 -12.65
CA GLY A 56 -4.02 -10.05 -12.13
C GLY A 56 -2.91 -9.37 -11.32
N LYS A 57 -3.08 -8.09 -11.03
CA LYS A 57 -2.18 -7.30 -10.17
C LYS A 57 -2.83 -6.96 -8.84
N GLY A 58 -2.08 -7.09 -7.75
CA GLY A 58 -2.53 -6.76 -6.40
C GLY A 58 -1.74 -5.63 -5.75
N TYR A 59 -2.34 -5.04 -4.71
CA TYR A 59 -1.76 -4.05 -3.80
C TYR A 59 -2.04 -4.47 -2.36
N ILE A 60 -1.09 -4.26 -1.45
CA ILE A 60 -1.27 -4.55 -0.01
C ILE A 60 -0.66 -3.41 0.82
N GLU A 61 -1.47 -2.89 1.73
CA GLU A 61 -1.05 -1.98 2.80
C GLU A 61 -1.50 -2.47 4.17
N LYS A 62 -0.98 -1.83 5.20
CA LYS A 62 -1.29 -2.08 6.60
C LYS A 62 -1.55 -0.76 7.28
N ASP A 63 -2.68 -0.70 7.96
CA ASP A 63 -3.06 0.41 8.81
C ASP A 63 -3.30 -0.12 10.23
N TRP A 64 -2.67 0.50 11.23
CA TRP A 64 -2.80 0.08 12.64
C TRP A 64 -2.60 1.24 13.59
N GLY A 65 -3.07 1.15 14.83
CA GLY A 65 -2.98 2.24 15.82
C GLY A 65 -4.20 2.24 16.72
N SER A 66 -4.58 3.40 17.25
CA SER A 66 -5.79 3.54 18.06
C SER A 66 -7.06 3.79 17.22
N SER A 67 -6.96 4.43 16.04
CA SER A 67 -8.10 4.76 15.17
C SER A 67 -7.68 5.22 13.77
N MET A 68 -8.62 5.38 12.84
CA MET A 68 -8.33 6.07 11.57
C MET A 68 -8.29 7.58 11.79
N PRO A 69 -7.52 8.34 10.97
CA PRO A 69 -7.46 9.80 11.06
C PRO A 69 -8.85 10.44 10.95
N SER A 70 -9.03 11.65 11.50
CA SER A 70 -10.31 12.38 11.38
C SER A 70 -10.74 12.68 9.94
N ALA A 71 -9.77 12.85 9.04
CA ALA A 71 -9.99 13.00 7.61
C ALA A 71 -8.77 12.49 6.85
N TRP A 72 -8.99 11.80 5.72
CA TRP A 72 -7.94 11.33 4.84
C TRP A 72 -8.38 11.24 3.38
N ILE A 73 -7.42 11.35 2.48
CA ILE A 73 -7.54 11.06 1.05
C ILE A 73 -6.58 9.92 0.78
N TRP A 74 -7.11 8.84 0.22
CA TRP A 74 -6.32 7.67 -0.18
C TRP A 74 -6.58 7.35 -1.64
N MET A 75 -5.52 7.06 -2.38
CA MET A 75 -5.58 6.65 -3.78
C MET A 75 -4.47 5.67 -4.09
N GLN A 76 -4.79 4.64 -4.87
CA GLN A 76 -3.83 3.67 -5.37
C GLN A 76 -4.17 3.29 -6.81
N SER A 77 -3.14 3.04 -7.61
CA SER A 77 -3.27 2.34 -8.89
C SER A 77 -2.00 1.58 -9.22
N ASN A 78 -2.13 0.42 -9.85
CA ASN A 78 -1.05 -0.30 -10.51
C ASN A 78 -1.49 -0.79 -11.90
N HIS A 79 -2.55 -0.17 -12.41
CA HIS A 79 -3.13 -0.45 -13.71
C HIS A 79 -2.65 0.60 -14.73
N PHE A 80 -1.43 0.39 -15.22
CA PHE A 80 -0.79 1.23 -16.22
C PHE A 80 -0.34 0.39 -17.41
N ASN A 81 -0.21 1.02 -18.58
CA ASN A 81 0.33 0.37 -19.78
C ASN A 81 1.77 -0.14 -19.57
N GLU A 82 2.54 0.51 -18.71
CA GLU A 82 3.85 0.04 -18.28
C GLU A 82 3.71 -0.93 -17.08
N ASN A 83 4.21 -2.15 -17.25
CA ASN A 83 3.94 -3.24 -16.29
C ASN A 83 4.48 -3.01 -14.88
N ASN A 84 5.55 -2.21 -14.72
CA ASN A 84 6.22 -1.95 -13.45
C ASN A 84 5.82 -0.62 -12.80
N SER A 85 4.82 0.06 -13.36
CA SER A 85 4.35 1.34 -12.85
C SER A 85 3.26 1.12 -11.79
N SER A 86 3.38 1.84 -10.69
CA SER A 86 2.42 1.84 -9.59
C SER A 86 2.45 3.19 -8.87
N PHE A 87 1.33 3.55 -8.28
CA PHE A 87 1.12 4.80 -7.60
C PHE A 87 0.30 4.57 -6.33
N MET A 88 0.70 5.23 -5.26
CA MET A 88 -0.02 5.30 -4.00
C MET A 88 0.11 6.71 -3.44
N LEU A 89 -0.99 7.26 -2.95
CA LEU A 89 -1.07 8.54 -2.25
C LEU A 89 -1.91 8.35 -1.00
N SER A 90 -1.40 8.83 0.11
CA SER A 90 -2.18 9.00 1.34
C SER A 90 -1.88 10.38 1.92
N ILE A 91 -2.96 11.12 2.21
CA ILE A 91 -2.94 12.41 2.88
C ILE A 91 -3.90 12.29 4.03
N ALA A 92 -3.47 12.59 5.25
CA ALA A 92 -4.30 12.48 6.43
C ALA A 92 -4.08 13.67 7.37
N ASN A 93 -5.14 14.06 8.07
CA ASN A 93 -5.01 14.96 9.22
C ASN A 93 -4.51 14.16 10.42
N ILE A 94 -3.27 14.38 10.82
CA ILE A 94 -2.62 13.70 11.94
C ILE A 94 -2.55 14.64 13.17
N PRO A 95 -2.53 14.10 14.41
CA PRO A 95 -2.38 14.91 15.62
C PRO A 95 -1.11 15.76 15.66
#